data_AF-A0A7C8CTM6-F1
#
_entry.id   AF-A0A7C8CTM6-F1
#
_cell.length_a   1.000
_cell.length_b   1.000
_cell.length_c   1.000
_cell.angle_alpha   90.00
_cell.angle_beta   90.00
_cell.angle_gamma   90.00
#
_symmetry.space_group_name_H-M   'P 1'
#
loop_
_entity.id
_entity.type
_entity.pdbx_description
1 polymer ?
#
loop_
_entity_poly.entity_id
_entity_poly.type
_entity_poly.pdbx_seq_one_letter_code
_entity_poly.pdbx_strand_id
1 'polypeptide(L)'
;MPRSIGFVWGLGMLCAAALGSAPAQAHGAPLIQPAIAGARILLTRDEALTLAFPGCEIERGSAFLKKPEQAAVAKLAGVKFVSGVVHPYVARKDGLIVGTAYFDTHRVRTMRQTLMVVVTAAGKLGRVELLAFAEPREYIPRAAWYAQFKGKQLDHQLRLKRDIKAVTGASLTAKATTSSARRILALHLTLARLKAEKLERKQRKAAERRKEERGRSGVPRATGGGPRV
;
A
#
# COMPACT_ATOMS: atom_id res chain seq x y z
N MET A 1 13.77 40.69 -63.04
CA MET A 1 12.91 40.09 -61.98
C MET A 1 13.66 40.19 -60.64
N PRO A 2 12.96 40.31 -59.49
CA PRO A 2 13.04 41.50 -58.63
C PRO A 2 13.89 41.38 -57.33
N ARG A 3 14.23 42.57 -56.79
CA ARG A 3 14.20 43.09 -55.39
C ARG A 3 14.38 42.07 -54.24
N SER A 4 15.16 42.31 -53.17
CA SER A 4 14.98 43.28 -52.06
C SER A 4 16.07 42.98 -51.00
N ILE A 5 16.79 43.93 -50.36
CA ILE A 5 16.48 44.65 -49.07
C ILE A 5 16.19 43.65 -47.92
N GLY A 6 16.78 43.66 -46.71
CA GLY A 6 17.57 44.60 -45.89
C GLY A 6 18.06 43.83 -44.63
N PHE A 7 19.19 44.17 -44.00
CA PHE A 7 19.40 45.18 -42.93
C PHE A 7 18.86 44.80 -41.51
N VAL A 8 19.82 44.84 -40.56
CA VAL A 8 19.74 45.14 -39.09
C VAL A 8 19.42 44.04 -38.06
N TRP A 9 20.51 43.61 -37.40
CA TRP A 9 20.83 43.59 -35.96
C TRP A 9 19.71 43.71 -34.91
N GLY A 10 19.77 42.80 -33.93
CA GLY A 10 19.10 42.92 -32.63
C GLY A 10 19.90 42.24 -31.53
N LEU A 11 20.70 43.04 -30.82
CA LEU A 11 21.40 42.70 -29.59
C LEU A 11 20.42 42.75 -28.40
N GLY A 12 20.43 41.74 -27.54
CA GLY A 12 19.74 41.69 -26.25
C GLY A 12 19.82 40.26 -25.71
N MET A 13 19.98 39.95 -24.43
CA MET A 13 19.91 40.75 -23.21
C MET A 13 20.45 39.86 -22.07
N LEU A 14 21.00 40.50 -21.05
CA LEU A 14 21.51 39.94 -19.80
C LEU A 14 20.49 39.14 -18.97
N CYS A 15 21.05 38.44 -17.96
CA CYS A 15 20.47 38.00 -16.67
C CYS A 15 19.84 36.61 -16.59
N ALA A 16 20.69 35.61 -16.32
CA ALA A 16 20.27 34.36 -15.68
C ALA A 16 20.17 34.57 -14.16
N ALA A 17 18.95 34.75 -13.66
CA ALA A 17 18.64 34.74 -12.24
C ALA A 17 18.63 33.29 -11.72
N ALA A 18 19.54 32.97 -10.79
CA ALA A 18 19.53 31.72 -10.05
C ALA A 18 18.44 31.78 -8.98
N LEU A 19 17.31 31.12 -9.21
CA LEU A 19 16.30 30.86 -8.18
C LEU A 19 16.69 29.56 -7.46
N GLY A 20 17.21 29.71 -6.25
CA GLY A 20 17.41 28.60 -5.32
C GLY A 20 16.07 28.07 -4.83
N SER A 21 15.77 26.82 -5.16
CA SER A 21 14.65 26.07 -4.58
C SER A 21 15.03 25.61 -3.17
N ALA A 22 14.46 26.24 -2.15
CA ALA A 22 14.52 25.74 -0.78
C ALA A 22 13.69 24.44 -0.66
N PRO A 23 14.20 23.38 0.01
CA PRO A 23 13.42 22.19 0.24
C PRO A 23 12.36 22.48 1.32
N ALA A 24 11.09 22.28 0.96
CA ALA A 24 9.98 22.28 1.91
C ALA A 24 10.18 21.12 2.90
N GLN A 25 10.58 21.45 4.13
CA GLN A 25 10.67 20.49 5.22
C GLN A 25 9.25 20.15 5.67
N ALA A 26 8.75 18.99 5.22
CA ALA A 26 7.51 18.42 5.72
C ALA A 26 7.76 17.86 7.13
N HIS A 27 7.46 18.64 8.16
CA HIS A 27 7.37 18.15 9.53
C HIS A 27 6.14 17.23 9.64
N GLY A 28 6.35 15.92 9.47
CA GLY A 28 5.35 14.91 9.76
C GLY A 28 5.05 14.90 11.26
N ALA A 29 3.83 15.27 11.65
CA ALA A 29 3.38 15.14 13.03
C ALA A 29 3.43 13.66 13.46
N PRO A 30 3.98 13.32 14.63
CA PRO A 30 4.12 11.95 15.09
C PRO A 30 2.75 11.30 15.27
N LEU A 31 2.52 10.18 14.59
CA LEU A 31 1.28 9.41 14.70
C LEU A 31 1.27 8.64 16.03
N ILE A 32 0.65 9.22 17.05
CA ILE A 32 0.45 8.61 18.38
C ILE A 32 -0.18 7.21 18.23
N GLN A 33 0.48 6.19 18.81
CA GLN A 33 0.00 4.82 18.83
C GLN A 33 -0.91 4.57 20.03
N PRO A 34 -1.98 3.77 19.88
CA PRO A 34 -2.63 3.15 21.03
C PRO A 34 -1.64 2.18 21.68
N ALA A 35 -1.27 2.45 22.94
CA ALA A 35 -0.42 1.59 23.72
C ALA A 35 -1.08 0.23 23.95
N ILE A 36 -0.35 -0.86 23.71
CA ILE A 36 -0.76 -2.19 24.18
C ILE A 36 -0.34 -2.26 25.64
N ALA A 37 -1.29 -2.30 26.56
CA ALA A 37 -1.01 -2.39 28.00
C ALA A 37 -0.06 -3.57 28.30
N GLY A 38 1.04 -3.28 29.00
CA GLY A 38 2.07 -4.26 29.36
C GLY A 38 3.03 -4.67 28.23
N ALA A 39 2.86 -4.16 27.01
CA ALA A 39 3.78 -4.46 25.91
C ALA A 39 5.07 -3.65 26.02
N ARG A 40 6.21 -4.33 25.84
CA ARG A 40 7.48 -3.65 25.59
C ARG A 40 7.52 -3.23 24.13
N ILE A 41 7.77 -1.95 23.89
CA ILE A 41 8.05 -1.42 22.56
C ILE A 41 9.51 -1.75 22.23
N LEU A 42 9.71 -2.52 21.16
CA LEU A 42 11.02 -2.89 20.63
C LEU A 42 11.43 -1.96 19.51
N LEU A 43 10.45 -1.48 18.73
CA LEU A 43 10.66 -0.60 17.59
C LEU A 43 9.39 0.23 17.36
N THR A 44 9.56 1.53 17.13
CA THR A 44 8.44 2.40 16.75
C THR A 44 8.00 2.12 15.32
N ARG A 45 6.82 2.63 14.95
CA ARG A 45 6.31 2.52 13.57
C ARG A 45 7.23 3.22 12.59
N ASP A 46 7.69 4.42 12.92
CA ASP A 46 8.43 5.27 12.00
C ASP A 46 9.86 4.72 11.81
N GLU A 47 10.48 4.21 12.87
CA GLU A 47 11.74 3.46 12.77
C GLU A 47 11.57 2.20 11.92
N ALA A 48 10.49 1.43 12.12
CA ALA A 48 10.22 0.23 11.34
C ALA A 48 10.03 0.54 9.85
N LEU A 49 9.27 1.58 9.54
CA LEU A 49 9.06 2.04 8.17
C LEU A 49 10.37 2.52 7.52
N THR A 50 11.19 3.27 8.25
CA THR A 50 12.51 3.75 7.80
C THR A 50 13.45 2.58 7.52
N LEU A 51 13.48 1.57 8.39
CA LEU A 51 14.28 0.35 8.21
C LEU A 51 13.79 -0.54 7.06
N ALA A 52 12.50 -0.51 6.75
CA ALA A 52 11.91 -1.27 5.65
C ALA A 52 12.08 -0.59 4.30
N PHE A 53 12.01 0.74 4.25
CA PHE A 53 11.96 1.52 3.02
C PHE A 53 12.90 2.74 3.07
N PRO A 54 14.23 2.52 3.17
CA PRO A 54 15.18 3.63 3.21
C PRO A 54 15.09 4.48 1.93
N GLY A 55 14.98 5.79 2.11
CA GLY A 55 14.91 6.76 1.00
C GLY A 55 13.64 6.67 0.14
N CYS A 56 12.56 6.07 0.67
CA CYS A 56 11.28 6.00 -0.03
C CYS A 56 10.29 7.01 0.52
N GLU A 57 9.40 7.51 -0.34
CA GLU A 57 8.20 8.24 0.07
C GLU A 57 7.15 7.24 0.56
N ILE A 58 6.58 7.49 1.73
CA ILE A 58 5.61 6.57 2.35
C ILE A 58 4.26 7.25 2.49
N GLU A 59 3.25 6.69 1.83
CA GLU A 59 1.88 7.18 1.90
C GLU A 59 1.00 6.22 2.72
N ARG A 60 0.32 6.74 3.75
CA ARG A 60 -0.66 5.96 4.53
C ARG A 60 -2.02 6.00 3.84
N GLY A 61 -2.42 4.87 3.27
CA GLY A 61 -3.76 4.68 2.74
C GLY A 61 -4.79 4.29 3.80
N SER A 62 -6.06 4.26 3.40
CA SER A 62 -7.16 3.67 4.18
C SER A 62 -8.01 2.79 3.28
N ALA A 63 -8.29 1.58 3.73
CA ALA A 63 -9.16 0.62 3.08
C ALA A 63 -10.20 0.10 4.05
N PHE A 64 -11.46 0.12 3.62
CA PHE A 64 -12.61 -0.36 4.38
C PHE A 64 -13.11 -1.65 3.74
N LEU A 65 -13.08 -2.74 4.50
CA LEU A 65 -13.52 -4.06 4.05
C LEU A 65 -14.92 -4.37 4.57
N LYS A 66 -15.81 -4.76 3.67
CA LYS A 66 -17.13 -5.31 3.99
C LYS A 66 -17.02 -6.74 4.52
N LYS A 67 -18.08 -7.24 5.16
CA LYS A 67 -18.11 -8.62 5.70
C LYS A 67 -17.75 -9.71 4.67
N PRO A 68 -18.23 -9.67 3.41
CA PRO A 68 -17.83 -10.64 2.40
C PRO A 68 -16.33 -10.58 2.06
N GLU A 69 -15.76 -9.37 2.03
CA GLU A 69 -14.34 -9.15 1.73
C GLU A 69 -13.47 -9.64 2.90
N GLN A 70 -13.89 -9.41 4.14
CA GLN A 70 -13.24 -9.96 5.34
C GLN A 70 -13.26 -11.49 5.33
N ALA A 71 -14.40 -12.10 4.97
CA ALA A 71 -14.52 -13.56 4.85
C ALA A 71 -13.63 -14.11 3.73
N ALA A 72 -13.51 -13.41 2.60
CA ALA A 72 -12.61 -13.78 1.52
C ALA A 72 -11.13 -13.77 1.97
N VAL A 73 -10.71 -12.73 2.70
CA VAL A 73 -9.38 -12.66 3.31
C VAL A 73 -9.15 -13.83 4.26
N ALA A 74 -10.10 -14.11 5.15
CA ALA A 74 -9.98 -15.22 6.11
C ALA A 74 -9.86 -16.58 5.42
N LYS A 75 -10.69 -16.83 4.40
CA LYS A 75 -10.67 -18.06 3.61
C LYS A 75 -9.34 -18.24 2.88
N LEU A 76 -8.88 -17.19 2.21
CA LEU A 76 -7.62 -17.20 1.44
C LEU A 76 -6.40 -17.37 2.36
N ALA A 77 -6.41 -16.70 3.52
CA ALA A 77 -5.34 -16.83 4.50
C ALA A 77 -5.35 -18.20 5.20
N GLY A 78 -6.52 -18.85 5.31
CA GLY A 78 -6.72 -20.05 6.14
C GLY A 78 -6.62 -19.76 7.64
N VAL A 79 -6.81 -18.50 8.05
CA VAL A 79 -6.77 -18.03 9.43
C VAL A 79 -7.83 -16.95 9.65
N LYS A 80 -8.26 -16.73 10.89
CA LYS A 80 -9.27 -15.71 11.21
C LYS A 80 -8.78 -14.31 10.80
N PHE A 81 -9.71 -13.52 10.25
CA PHE A 81 -9.54 -12.10 9.92
C PHE A 81 -10.79 -11.34 10.38
N VAL A 82 -10.62 -10.26 11.14
CA VAL A 82 -11.75 -9.53 11.78
C VAL A 82 -11.69 -8.02 11.60
N SER A 83 -10.67 -7.47 10.95
CA SER A 83 -10.55 -6.01 10.80
C SER A 83 -11.33 -5.50 9.60
N GLY A 84 -12.25 -4.56 9.83
CA GLY A 84 -12.93 -3.83 8.77
C GLY A 84 -12.18 -2.62 8.25
N VAL A 85 -11.18 -2.13 8.97
CA VAL A 85 -10.37 -0.96 8.60
C VAL A 85 -8.90 -1.36 8.52
N VAL A 86 -8.24 -1.00 7.42
CA VAL A 86 -6.85 -1.35 7.17
C VAL A 86 -6.12 -0.12 6.67
N HIS A 87 -4.90 0.09 7.17
CA HIS A 87 -4.02 1.17 6.75
C HIS A 87 -2.78 0.59 6.05
N PRO A 88 -2.81 0.44 4.71
CA PRO A 88 -1.60 0.12 3.96
C PRO A 88 -0.66 1.33 3.93
N TYR A 89 0.62 1.11 4.19
CA TYR A 89 1.68 2.11 4.05
C TYR A 89 2.42 1.82 2.75
N VAL A 90 2.08 2.52 1.69
CA VAL A 90 2.62 2.31 0.35
C VAL A 90 3.93 3.07 0.23
N ALA A 91 5.02 2.35 -0.04
CA ALA A 91 6.33 2.94 -0.24
C ALA A 91 6.62 3.10 -1.73
N ARG A 92 7.08 4.29 -2.12
CA ARG A 92 7.47 4.64 -3.48
C ARG A 92 8.92 5.12 -3.53
N LYS A 93 9.62 4.73 -4.58
CA LYS A 93 10.94 5.25 -4.92
C LYS A 93 10.91 5.67 -6.38
N ASP A 94 11.25 6.93 -6.66
CA ASP A 94 11.22 7.50 -8.01
C ASP A 94 9.86 7.28 -8.71
N GLY A 95 8.77 7.44 -7.97
CA GLY A 95 7.39 7.23 -8.43
C GLY A 95 6.92 5.76 -8.49
N LEU A 96 7.83 4.79 -8.46
CA LEU A 96 7.53 3.36 -8.53
C LEU A 96 7.22 2.78 -7.16
N ILE A 97 6.16 1.97 -7.06
CA ILE A 97 5.84 1.24 -5.82
C ILE A 97 6.89 0.15 -5.60
N VAL A 98 7.63 0.24 -4.49
CA VAL A 98 8.62 -0.79 -4.10
C VAL A 98 8.03 -1.82 -3.14
N GLY A 99 7.01 -1.44 -2.38
CA GLY A 99 6.30 -2.33 -1.48
C GLY A 99 5.20 -1.65 -0.68
N THR A 100 4.55 -2.43 0.19
CA THR A 100 3.52 -1.96 1.10
C THR A 100 3.70 -2.60 2.47
N ALA A 101 3.80 -1.79 3.52
CA ALA A 101 3.80 -2.27 4.90
C ALA A 101 2.37 -2.29 5.48
N TYR A 102 2.15 -3.28 6.34
CA TYR A 102 0.94 -3.43 7.14
C TYR A 102 1.33 -3.69 8.58
N PHE A 103 0.49 -3.24 9.52
CA PHE A 103 0.67 -3.51 10.94
C PHE A 103 -0.44 -4.46 11.41
N ASP A 104 -0.06 -5.58 12.03
CA ASP A 104 -0.98 -6.58 12.56
C ASP A 104 -0.75 -6.75 14.05
N THR A 105 -1.73 -6.35 14.86
CA THR A 105 -1.70 -6.51 16.31
C THR A 105 -2.66 -7.61 16.75
N HIS A 106 -2.13 -8.73 17.22
CA HIS A 106 -2.92 -9.93 17.55
C HIS A 106 -2.43 -10.62 18.81
N ARG A 107 -3.28 -11.48 19.39
CA ARG A 107 -2.96 -12.30 20.56
C ARG A 107 -2.03 -13.46 20.17
N VAL A 108 -1.03 -13.71 21.01
CA VAL A 108 -0.09 -14.83 20.87
C VAL A 108 -0.57 -16.01 21.72
N ARG A 109 -0.45 -15.94 23.05
CA ARG A 109 -0.94 -16.94 23.99
C ARG A 109 -2.05 -16.36 24.85
N THR A 110 -1.72 -15.37 25.67
CA THR A 110 -2.66 -14.60 26.51
C THR A 110 -2.58 -13.12 26.18
N MET A 111 -1.40 -12.63 25.81
CA MET A 111 -1.11 -11.23 25.52
C MET A 111 -0.86 -10.99 24.03
N ARG A 112 -0.67 -9.73 23.64
CA ARG A 112 -0.61 -9.29 22.24
C ARG A 112 0.81 -9.04 21.77
N GLN A 113 1.00 -9.18 20.47
CA GLN A 113 2.17 -8.67 19.75
C GLN A 113 1.73 -7.78 18.59
N THR A 114 2.61 -6.86 18.19
CA THR A 114 2.47 -6.06 16.95
C THR A 114 3.59 -6.41 16.01
N LEU A 115 3.22 -6.82 14.80
CA LEU A 115 4.13 -7.03 13.69
C LEU A 115 3.94 -5.98 12.62
N MET A 116 5.04 -5.54 12.00
CA MET A 116 5.00 -4.97 10.67
C MET A 116 5.31 -6.07 9.66
N VAL A 117 4.49 -6.16 8.63
CA VAL A 117 4.68 -7.09 7.52
C VAL A 117 4.75 -6.30 6.22
N VAL A 118 5.86 -6.42 5.52
CA VAL A 118 6.09 -5.81 4.21
C VAL A 118 5.74 -6.81 3.12
N VAL A 119 4.91 -6.39 2.17
CA VAL A 119 4.68 -7.08 0.91
C VAL A 119 5.39 -6.30 -0.20
N THR A 120 6.25 -6.95 -0.96
CA THR A 120 6.94 -6.39 -2.12
C THR A 120 5.96 -6.07 -3.25
N ALA A 121 6.38 -5.26 -4.22
CA ALA A 121 5.59 -5.00 -5.43
C ALA A 121 5.20 -6.29 -6.20
N ALA A 122 5.98 -7.36 -6.06
CA ALA A 122 5.70 -8.67 -6.65
C ALA A 122 4.70 -9.52 -5.84
N GLY A 123 4.09 -8.97 -4.77
CA GLY A 123 3.13 -9.70 -3.94
C GLY A 123 3.74 -10.75 -3.00
N LYS A 124 5.06 -10.74 -2.83
CA LYS A 124 5.80 -11.63 -1.92
C LYS A 124 6.16 -10.93 -0.62
N LEU A 125 6.36 -11.67 0.46
CA LEU A 125 6.85 -11.12 1.73
C LEU A 125 8.26 -10.53 1.55
N GLY A 126 8.43 -9.27 1.96
CA GLY A 126 9.73 -8.60 1.98
C GLY A 126 10.40 -8.68 3.35
N ARG A 127 9.65 -8.36 4.41
CA ARG A 127 10.12 -8.28 5.80
C ARG A 127 8.98 -8.60 6.76
N VAL A 128 9.31 -9.23 7.88
CA VAL A 128 8.43 -9.34 9.06
C VAL A 128 9.23 -8.81 10.25
N GLU A 129 8.74 -7.76 10.90
CA GLU A 129 9.42 -7.06 11.99
C GLU A 129 8.54 -7.06 13.23
N LEU A 130 9.11 -7.32 14.41
CA LEU A 130 8.41 -7.30 15.68
C LEU A 130 8.56 -5.92 16.34
N LEU A 131 7.45 -5.20 16.50
CA LEU A 131 7.45 -3.84 17.04
C LEU A 131 7.14 -3.81 18.53
N ALA A 132 6.20 -4.65 18.97
CA ALA A 132 5.79 -4.69 20.36
C ALA A 132 5.44 -6.12 20.77
N PHE A 133 5.79 -6.48 22.00
CA PHE A 133 5.56 -7.82 22.54
C PHE A 133 5.23 -7.73 24.03
N ALA A 134 4.05 -8.21 24.41
CA ALA A 134 3.59 -8.19 25.79
C ALA A 134 3.82 -9.50 26.55
N GLU A 135 4.08 -10.61 25.85
CA GLU A 135 4.42 -11.87 26.49
C GLU A 135 5.87 -11.85 27.04
N PRO A 136 6.26 -12.80 27.90
CA PRO A 136 7.63 -12.94 28.39
C PRO A 136 8.68 -13.02 27.26
N ARG A 137 9.85 -12.39 27.46
CA ARG A 137 10.86 -12.18 26.41
C ARG A 137 11.45 -13.48 25.86
N GLU A 138 11.50 -14.53 26.66
CA GLU A 138 11.94 -15.87 26.28
C GLU A 138 11.05 -16.51 25.18
N TYR A 139 9.85 -15.98 24.97
CA TYR A 139 8.95 -16.41 23.89
C TYR A 139 9.15 -15.62 22.59
N ILE A 140 10.15 -14.73 22.52
CA ILE A 140 10.53 -14.02 21.29
C ILE A 140 11.53 -14.88 20.51
N PRO A 141 11.21 -15.32 19.27
CA PRO A 141 12.19 -15.94 18.40
C PRO A 141 13.38 -15.00 18.14
N ARG A 142 14.58 -15.57 17.99
CA ARG A 142 15.76 -14.80 17.56
C ARG A 142 15.53 -14.12 16.21
N ALA A 143 16.16 -12.96 15.99
CA ALA A 143 16.01 -12.16 14.77
C ALA A 143 16.20 -12.97 13.47
N ALA A 144 17.22 -13.84 13.42
CA ALA A 144 17.50 -14.71 12.27
C ALA A 144 16.33 -15.65 11.88
N TRP A 145 15.43 -15.98 12.82
CA TRP A 145 14.26 -16.79 12.51
C TRP A 145 13.28 -16.06 11.58
N TYR A 146 13.11 -14.74 11.74
CA TYR A 146 12.21 -13.92 10.91
C TYR A 146 12.71 -13.78 9.45
N ALA A 147 14.00 -13.98 9.19
CA ALA A 147 14.55 -13.90 7.83
C ALA A 147 13.95 -14.95 6.88
N GLN A 148 13.40 -16.06 7.40
CA GLN A 148 12.78 -17.13 6.62
C GLN A 148 11.53 -16.69 5.83
N PHE A 149 10.90 -15.58 6.23
CA PHE A 149 9.71 -15.07 5.54
C PHE A 149 10.04 -14.38 4.22
N LYS A 150 11.26 -13.89 4.02
CA LYS A 150 11.64 -13.13 2.82
C LYS A 150 11.44 -13.97 1.56
N GLY A 151 10.78 -13.39 0.56
CA GLY A 151 10.51 -14.01 -0.74
C GLY A 151 9.36 -15.02 -0.75
N LYS A 152 8.78 -15.37 0.41
CA LYS A 152 7.64 -16.29 0.47
C LYS A 152 6.37 -15.66 -0.08
N GLN A 153 5.54 -16.47 -0.73
CA GLN A 153 4.25 -16.07 -1.27
C GLN A 153 3.11 -16.76 -0.52
N LEU A 154 1.87 -16.35 -0.80
CA LEU A 154 0.72 -17.01 -0.20
C LEU A 154 0.42 -18.30 -0.96
N ASP A 155 0.74 -19.43 -0.34
CA ASP A 155 0.41 -20.76 -0.83
C ASP A 155 0.07 -21.70 0.34
N HIS A 156 -0.07 -22.99 0.06
CA HIS A 156 -0.37 -23.99 1.07
C HIS A 156 0.86 -24.40 1.91
N GLN A 157 2.08 -24.11 1.43
CA GLN A 157 3.34 -24.47 2.10
C GLN A 157 3.77 -23.42 3.13
N LEU A 158 3.38 -22.15 2.99
CA LEU A 158 3.64 -21.07 3.96
C LEU A 158 2.96 -21.34 5.31
N ARG A 159 3.53 -22.27 6.10
CA ARG A 159 3.02 -22.79 7.36
C ARG A 159 4.20 -23.16 8.25
N LEU A 160 3.96 -23.13 9.56
CA LEU A 160 4.92 -23.61 10.55
C LEU A 160 5.13 -25.12 10.37
N LYS A 161 6.38 -25.58 10.53
CA LYS A 161 6.82 -26.98 10.27
C LYS A 161 6.65 -27.42 8.81
N ARG A 162 6.51 -26.46 7.90
CA ARG A 162 6.58 -26.65 6.44
C ARG A 162 7.67 -25.69 5.94
N ASP A 163 7.30 -24.64 5.23
CA ASP A 163 8.25 -23.63 4.76
C ASP A 163 8.87 -22.77 5.87
N ILE A 164 8.23 -22.71 7.05
CA ILE A 164 8.73 -21.96 8.20
C ILE A 164 9.13 -22.93 9.30
N LYS A 165 10.41 -22.91 9.70
CA LYS A 165 10.93 -23.77 10.77
C LYS A 165 10.26 -23.43 12.11
N ALA A 166 10.08 -24.44 12.97
CA ALA A 166 9.59 -24.23 14.33
C ALA A 166 10.64 -23.54 15.23
N VAL A 167 10.20 -23.05 16.39
CA VAL A 167 11.05 -22.47 17.43
C VAL A 167 10.73 -23.17 18.75
N THR A 168 11.75 -23.80 19.35
CA THR A 168 11.67 -24.40 20.68
C THR A 168 11.37 -23.31 21.71
N GLY A 169 10.47 -23.57 22.66
CA GLY A 169 10.05 -22.58 23.67
C GLY A 169 9.15 -21.45 23.16
N ALA A 170 9.13 -21.17 21.85
CA ALA A 170 8.37 -20.05 21.26
C ALA A 170 7.42 -20.49 20.13
N SER A 171 6.92 -21.73 20.18
CA SER A 171 6.08 -22.29 19.10
C SER A 171 4.75 -21.54 18.89
N LEU A 172 4.16 -20.99 19.95
CA LEU A 172 2.94 -20.17 19.84
C LEU A 172 3.22 -18.83 19.14
N THR A 173 4.32 -18.15 19.49
CA THR A 173 4.78 -16.94 18.80
C THR A 173 5.07 -17.20 17.33
N ALA A 174 5.74 -18.32 17.03
CA ALA A 174 6.06 -18.72 15.66
C ALA A 174 4.78 -18.98 14.84
N LYS A 175 3.79 -19.67 15.43
CA LYS A 175 2.47 -19.93 14.81
C LYS A 175 1.68 -18.63 14.58
N ALA A 176 1.65 -17.75 15.58
CA ALA A 176 0.95 -16.46 15.50
C ALA A 176 1.55 -15.56 14.41
N THR A 177 2.88 -15.46 14.38
CA THR A 177 3.64 -14.72 13.36
C THR A 177 3.41 -15.27 11.95
N THR A 178 3.45 -16.60 11.79
CA THR A 178 3.16 -17.22 10.48
C THR A 178 1.72 -16.95 10.03
N SER A 179 0.77 -16.99 10.96
CA SER A 179 -0.63 -16.66 10.69
C SER A 179 -0.81 -15.20 10.28
N SER A 180 -0.07 -14.29 10.91
CA SER A 180 -0.03 -12.86 10.56
C SER A 180 0.49 -12.64 9.14
N ALA A 181 1.61 -13.27 8.79
CA ALA A 181 2.18 -13.18 7.44
C ALA A 181 1.18 -13.65 6.36
N ARG A 182 0.52 -14.80 6.57
CA ARG A 182 -0.52 -15.31 5.67
C ARG A 182 -1.71 -14.36 5.55
N ARG A 183 -2.17 -13.83 6.69
CA ARG A 183 -3.28 -12.88 6.76
C ARG A 183 -2.99 -11.60 5.99
N ILE A 184 -1.78 -11.05 6.13
CA ILE A 184 -1.39 -9.83 5.41
C ILE A 184 -1.25 -10.06 3.91
N LEU A 185 -0.67 -11.17 3.47
CA LEU A 185 -0.63 -11.49 2.03
C LEU A 185 -2.05 -11.64 1.45
N ALA A 186 -2.94 -12.35 2.13
CA ALA A 186 -4.31 -12.54 1.68
C ALA A 186 -5.08 -11.20 1.60
N LEU A 187 -4.85 -10.33 2.59
CA LEU A 187 -5.39 -8.98 2.61
C LEU A 187 -4.87 -8.14 1.44
N HIS A 188 -3.56 -8.16 1.19
CA HIS A 188 -2.92 -7.43 0.10
C HIS A 188 -3.50 -7.84 -1.26
N LEU A 189 -3.58 -9.15 -1.52
CA LEU A 189 -4.16 -9.70 -2.75
C LEU A 189 -5.63 -9.32 -2.92
N THR A 190 -6.41 -9.38 -1.83
CA THR A 190 -7.83 -9.01 -1.85
C THR A 190 -8.00 -7.51 -2.15
N LEU A 191 -7.18 -6.65 -1.52
CA LEU A 191 -7.21 -5.21 -1.78
C LEU A 191 -6.81 -4.88 -3.23
N ALA A 192 -5.80 -5.57 -3.78
CA ALA A 192 -5.41 -5.39 -5.17
C ALA A 192 -6.56 -5.76 -6.13
N ARG A 193 -7.20 -6.91 -5.91
CA ARG A 193 -8.39 -7.34 -6.66
C ARG A 193 -9.52 -6.32 -6.59
N LEU A 194 -9.88 -5.87 -5.39
CA LEU A 194 -10.98 -4.90 -5.20
C LEU A 194 -10.68 -3.55 -5.85
N LYS A 195 -9.41 -3.12 -5.88
CA LYS A 195 -8.99 -1.91 -6.59
C LYS A 195 -9.16 -2.06 -8.11
N ALA A 196 -8.77 -3.20 -8.67
CA ALA A 196 -8.94 -3.49 -10.10
C ALA A 196 -10.42 -3.49 -10.51
N GLU A 197 -11.28 -4.21 -9.77
CA GLU A 197 -12.73 -4.27 -10.04
C GLU A 197 -13.38 -2.87 -9.97
N LYS A 198 -12.95 -2.02 -9.03
CA LYS A 198 -13.45 -0.64 -8.92
C LYS A 198 -13.01 0.22 -10.11
N LEU A 199 -11.78 0.07 -10.57
CA LEU A 199 -11.24 0.82 -11.71
C LEU A 199 -11.98 0.46 -13.00
N GLU A 200 -12.16 -0.83 -13.26
CA GLU A 200 -12.92 -1.34 -14.41
C GLU A 200 -14.36 -0.81 -14.42
N ARG A 201 -15.05 -0.86 -13.27
CA ARG A 201 -16.40 -0.30 -13.13
C ARG A 201 -16.45 1.20 -13.43
N LYS A 202 -15.44 1.96 -12.99
CA LYS A 202 -15.34 3.40 -13.26
C LYS A 202 -15.15 3.67 -14.75
N GLN A 203 -14.26 2.93 -15.39
CA GLN A 203 -14.00 3.05 -16.82
C GLN A 203 -15.23 2.70 -17.67
N ARG A 204 -15.92 1.61 -17.32
CA ARG A 204 -17.18 1.22 -17.99
C ARG A 204 -18.24 2.32 -17.92
N LYS A 205 -18.49 2.86 -16.72
CA LYS A 205 -19.45 3.96 -16.54
C LYS A 205 -19.06 5.22 -17.32
N ALA A 206 -17.77 5.53 -17.39
CA ALA A 206 -17.28 6.67 -18.18
C ALA A 206 -17.48 6.44 -19.70
N ALA A 207 -17.31 5.21 -20.17
CA ALA A 207 -17.54 4.86 -21.58
C ALA A 207 -19.04 4.92 -21.95
N GLU A 208 -19.92 4.43 -21.08
CA GLU A 208 -21.39 4.51 -21.27
C GLU A 208 -21.85 5.98 -21.37
N ARG A 209 -21.42 6.84 -20.43
CA ARG A 209 -21.71 8.28 -20.47
C ARG A 209 -21.25 8.97 -21.76
N ARG A 210 -20.04 8.65 -22.22
CA ARG A 210 -19.52 9.19 -23.49
C ARG A 210 -20.34 8.75 -24.71
N LYS A 211 -20.90 7.54 -24.69
CA LYS A 211 -21.78 7.04 -25.77
C LYS A 211 -23.13 7.76 -25.75
N GLU A 212 -23.71 7.96 -24.58
CA GLU A 212 -24.96 8.71 -24.40
C GLU A 212 -24.81 10.18 -24.85
N GLU A 213 -23.70 10.83 -24.48
CA GLU A 213 -23.38 12.20 -24.92
C GLU A 213 -23.26 12.32 -26.45
N ARG A 214 -22.58 11.36 -27.10
CA ARG A 214 -22.46 11.31 -28.58
C ARG A 214 -23.80 11.02 -29.28
N GLY A 215 -24.62 10.14 -28.71
CA GLY A 215 -25.96 9.86 -29.22
C GLY A 215 -26.89 11.07 -29.14
N ARG A 216 -26.74 11.89 -28.09
CA ARG A 216 -27.54 13.11 -27.88
C ARG A 216 -27.09 14.28 -28.76
N SER A 217 -25.80 14.40 -29.08
CA SER A 217 -25.29 15.39 -30.03
C SER A 217 -25.57 15.04 -31.50
N GLY A 218 -25.95 13.80 -31.79
CA GLY A 218 -26.26 13.30 -33.13
C GLY A 218 -27.71 13.51 -33.59
N VAL A 219 -28.59 14.10 -32.77
CA VAL A 219 -29.95 14.47 -33.19
C VAL A 219 -29.85 15.76 -34.01
N PRO A 220 -30.17 15.76 -35.32
CA PRO A 220 -30.23 17.00 -36.09
C PRO A 220 -31.27 17.90 -35.45
N ARG A 221 -30.88 19.13 -35.09
CA ARG A 221 -31.84 20.14 -34.66
C ARG A 221 -32.74 20.39 -35.87
N ALA A 222 -33.96 19.86 -35.87
CA ALA A 222 -34.94 20.10 -36.92
C ALA A 222 -35.16 21.61 -37.01
N THR A 223 -34.51 22.25 -37.97
CA THR A 223 -34.78 23.64 -38.35
C THR A 223 -36.13 23.63 -39.03
N GLY A 224 -37.18 23.89 -38.25
CA GLY A 224 -38.53 24.13 -38.76
C GLY A 224 -38.52 25.35 -39.67
N GLY A 225 -38.28 25.12 -40.96
CA GLY A 225 -38.60 26.06 -42.03
C GLY A 225 -40.10 26.04 -42.23
N GLY A 226 -40.81 26.93 -41.53
CA GLY A 226 -42.22 27.20 -41.80
C GLY A 226 -42.37 27.89 -43.17
N PRO A 227 -43.39 27.55 -43.97
CA PRO A 227 -43.61 28.21 -45.24
C PRO A 227 -44.10 29.65 -44.99
N ARG A 228 -43.41 30.64 -45.57
CA ARG A 228 -43.97 31.98 -45.74
C ARG A 228 -44.66 32.03 -47.10
N VAL A 229 -45.94 32.39 -47.03
CA VAL A 229 -46.86 32.87 -48.07
C VAL A 229 -46.20 33.72 -49.16
#